data_AF-A0A1G8VQZ9-F1
#
_entry.id   AF-A0A1G8VQZ9-F1
#
_cell.length_a   1.000
_cell.length_b   1.000
_cell.length_c   1.000
_cell.angle_alpha   90.00
_cell.angle_beta   90.00
_cell.angle_gamma   90.00
#
_symmetry.space_group_name_H-M   'P 1'
#
loop_
_entity.id
_entity.type
_entity.pdbx_description
1 polymer ?
#
loop_
_entity_poly.entity_id
_entity_poly.type
_entity_poly.pdbx_seq_one_letter_code
_entity_poly.pdbx_strand_id
1 'polypeptide(L)'
;MNRRKDTLGHEILQVADYERALSINGYYAQLTVNVADVPFWMSDGEAFAYCRTVRGRRQFILVNVVKGAKQLAFDHDKLAAALTRATQRHYDADNLPFRRFDLANDGREISF
;
A
#
# COMPACT_ATOMS: atom_id res chain seq x y z
N MET A 1 -0.05 -10.84 -36.93
CA MET A 1 -0.88 -9.67 -36.54
C MET A 1 -0.20 -8.42 -37.09
N ASN A 2 -0.77 -7.79 -38.12
CA ASN A 2 -0.07 -6.79 -38.96
C ASN A 2 -0.38 -5.37 -38.44
N ARG A 3 0.56 -4.71 -37.75
CA ARG A 3 0.37 -3.35 -37.19
C ARG A 3 0.47 -2.29 -38.29
N ARG A 4 -0.46 -1.32 -38.29
CA ARG A 4 -0.48 -0.20 -39.25
C ARG A 4 0.63 0.80 -38.90
N LYS A 5 1.41 1.21 -39.90
CA LYS A 5 2.48 2.22 -39.77
C LYS A 5 2.02 3.55 -40.35
N ASP A 6 2.47 4.66 -39.76
CA ASP A 6 2.25 6.01 -40.29
C ASP A 6 3.21 6.34 -41.45
N THR A 7 3.05 7.52 -42.06
CA THR A 7 3.85 7.99 -43.22
C THR A 7 5.35 8.18 -42.92
N LEU A 8 5.76 8.08 -41.65
CA LEU A 8 7.15 8.12 -41.21
C LEU A 8 7.67 6.76 -40.72
N GLY A 9 6.88 5.69 -40.88
CA GLY A 9 7.25 4.33 -40.50
C GLY A 9 7.11 4.03 -39.00
N HIS A 10 6.55 4.96 -38.21
CA HIS A 10 6.24 4.72 -36.81
C HIS A 10 4.99 3.86 -36.70
N GLU A 11 4.99 3.03 -35.66
CA GLU A 11 3.87 2.18 -35.36
C GLU A 11 2.73 3.01 -34.76
N ILE A 12 1.53 2.96 -35.35
CA ILE A 12 0.40 3.73 -34.85
C ILE A 12 -0.07 3.08 -33.54
N LEU A 13 0.24 3.75 -32.42
CA LEU A 13 -0.17 3.32 -31.08
C LEU A 13 -1.70 3.21 -31.01
N GLN A 14 -2.19 2.02 -30.66
CA GLN A 14 -3.61 1.79 -30.44
C GLN A 14 -3.96 2.01 -28.96
N VAL A 15 -5.25 2.23 -28.65
CA VAL A 15 -5.75 2.30 -27.27
C VAL A 15 -5.28 1.10 -26.44
N ALA A 16 -5.28 -0.10 -27.03
CA ALA A 16 -4.80 -1.33 -26.39
C ALA A 16 -3.31 -1.29 -25.98
N ASP A 17 -2.46 -0.57 -26.71
CA ASP A 17 -1.04 -0.42 -26.33
C ASP A 17 -0.90 0.45 -25.07
N TYR A 18 -1.75 1.47 -24.92
CA TYR A 18 -1.82 2.30 -23.72
C TYR A 18 -2.39 1.51 -22.52
N GLU A 19 -3.48 0.76 -22.72
CA GLU A 19 -4.05 -0.11 -21.68
C GLU A 19 -3.01 -1.11 -21.15
N ARG A 20 -2.25 -1.75 -22.06
CA ARG A 20 -1.16 -2.65 -21.67
C ARG A 20 -0.08 -1.91 -20.88
N ALA A 21 0.36 -0.74 -21.34
CA ALA A 21 1.37 0.06 -20.65
C ALA A 21 0.92 0.46 -19.23
N LEU A 22 -0.34 0.83 -19.05
CA LEU A 22 -0.92 1.19 -17.75
C LEU A 22 -1.02 -0.01 -16.80
N SER A 23 -1.19 -1.24 -17.32
CA SER A 23 -1.31 -2.45 -16.50
C SER A 23 0.00 -2.93 -15.86
N ILE A 24 1.15 -2.54 -16.41
CA ILE A 24 2.49 -3.02 -16.02
C ILE A 24 2.72 -2.89 -14.51
N ASN A 25 2.40 -1.74 -13.91
CA ASN A 25 2.65 -1.51 -12.49
C ASN A 25 1.91 -2.53 -11.61
N GLY A 26 0.66 -2.84 -11.93
CA GLY A 26 -0.15 -3.81 -11.19
C GLY A 26 0.44 -5.22 -11.23
N TYR A 27 0.98 -5.66 -12.38
CA TYR A 27 1.64 -6.96 -12.51
C TYR A 27 2.92 -7.07 -11.69
N TYR A 28 3.79 -6.06 -11.75
CA TYR A 28 5.07 -6.11 -11.06
C TYR A 28 4.98 -5.81 -9.55
N ALA A 29 4.00 -5.00 -9.12
CA ALA A 29 3.81 -4.67 -7.71
C ALA A 29 3.65 -5.93 -6.84
N GLN A 30 2.95 -6.96 -7.35
CA GLN A 30 2.71 -8.22 -6.64
C GLN A 30 3.97 -9.09 -6.47
N LEU A 31 4.99 -8.88 -7.32
CA LEU A 31 6.24 -9.63 -7.29
C LEU A 31 7.25 -9.05 -6.29
N THR A 32 7.00 -7.85 -5.77
CA THR A 32 7.90 -7.21 -4.81
C THR A 32 7.70 -7.73 -3.39
N VAL A 33 8.80 -7.93 -2.69
CA VAL A 33 8.81 -8.37 -1.28
C VAL A 33 9.73 -7.44 -0.50
N ASN A 34 9.25 -6.95 0.64
CA ASN A 34 9.92 -6.03 1.56
C ASN A 34 10.33 -4.67 0.96
N VAL A 35 9.68 -4.22 -0.13
CA VAL A 35 9.83 -2.85 -0.60
C VAL A 35 9.10 -1.94 0.39
N ALA A 36 9.85 -1.05 1.04
CA ALA A 36 9.32 -0.07 1.98
C ALA A 36 8.88 1.20 1.26
N ASP A 37 7.70 1.68 1.60
CA ASP A 37 7.22 3.01 1.24
C ASP A 37 7.95 4.09 2.05
N VAL A 38 7.77 5.34 1.63
CA VAL A 38 8.26 6.52 2.35
C VAL A 38 7.71 6.52 3.79
N PRO A 39 8.58 6.55 4.82
CA PRO A 39 8.14 6.57 6.21
C PRO A 39 7.49 7.91 6.57
N PHE A 40 6.65 7.90 7.60
CA PHE A 40 6.11 9.11 8.21
C PHE A 40 6.19 9.00 9.74
N TRP A 41 6.38 10.15 10.39
CA TRP A 41 6.49 10.26 11.84
C TRP A 41 5.11 10.23 12.51
N MET A 42 5.04 9.60 13.68
CA MET A 42 3.90 9.71 14.58
C MET A 42 3.87 11.08 15.25
N SER A 43 2.71 11.49 15.74
CA SER A 43 2.53 12.80 16.39
C SER A 43 3.40 12.98 17.64
N ASP A 44 3.78 11.90 18.31
CA ASP A 44 4.66 11.93 19.48
C ASP A 44 6.14 12.19 19.14
N GLY A 45 6.56 12.04 17.87
CA GLY A 45 7.95 12.14 17.44
C GLY A 45 8.88 11.02 17.93
N GLU A 46 8.37 10.05 18.69
CA GLU A 46 9.14 8.94 19.27
C GLU A 46 9.02 7.65 18.44
N ALA A 47 8.12 7.65 17.46
CA ALA A 47 7.97 6.57 16.51
C ALA A 47 7.73 7.07 15.09
N PHE A 48 8.07 6.22 14.12
CA PHE A 48 7.67 6.39 12.73
C PHE A 48 7.09 5.09 12.20
N ALA A 49 6.22 5.18 11.20
CA ALA A 49 5.71 4.02 10.49
C ALA A 49 6.04 4.07 9.01
N TYR A 50 6.06 2.88 8.41
CA TYR A 50 6.11 2.70 6.97
C TYR A 50 5.27 1.49 6.56
N CYS A 51 4.78 1.51 5.33
CA CYS A 51 4.16 0.36 4.70
C CYS A 51 5.22 -0.43 3.94
N ARG A 52 5.12 -1.76 3.92
CA ARG A 52 5.89 -2.59 3.00
C ARG A 52 5.02 -3.63 2.33
N THR A 53 5.43 -4.05 1.13
CA THR A 53 4.77 -5.14 0.42
C THR A 53 5.35 -6.49 0.86
N VAL A 54 4.51 -7.48 1.14
CA VAL A 54 4.90 -8.86 1.45
C VAL A 54 4.04 -9.80 0.62
N ARG A 55 4.56 -10.25 -0.53
CA ARG A 55 3.86 -11.14 -1.47
C ARG A 55 2.49 -10.58 -1.86
N GLY A 56 2.47 -9.33 -2.32
CA GLY A 56 1.25 -8.61 -2.70
C GLY A 56 0.41 -8.04 -1.55
N ARG A 57 0.74 -8.34 -0.29
CA ARG A 57 0.03 -7.83 0.90
C ARG A 57 0.71 -6.61 1.48
N ARG A 58 -0.04 -5.64 2.00
CA ARG A 58 0.51 -4.48 2.69
C ARG A 58 0.67 -4.75 4.18
N GLN A 59 1.87 -4.51 4.72
CA GLN A 59 2.13 -4.57 6.15
C GLN A 59 2.57 -3.20 6.66
N PHE A 60 1.86 -2.69 7.66
CA PHE A 60 2.25 -1.48 8.36
C PHE A 60 3.19 -1.82 9.52
N ILE A 61 4.39 -1.24 9.46
CA ILE A 61 5.44 -1.45 10.45
C ILE A 61 5.59 -0.17 11.26
N LEU A 62 5.60 -0.31 12.58
CA LEU A 62 5.92 0.76 13.52
C LEU A 62 7.32 0.55 14.07
N VAL A 63 8.12 1.61 14.07
CA VAL A 63 9.46 1.64 14.66
C VAL A 63 9.44 2.66 15.78
N ASN A 64 9.63 2.20 17.01
CA ASN A 64 9.84 3.05 18.16
C ASN A 64 11.35 3.34 18.27
N VAL A 65 11.74 4.61 18.07
CA VAL A 65 13.15 4.99 18.05
C VAL A 65 13.77 5.05 19.43
N VAL A 66 12.97 5.33 20.47
CA VAL A 66 13.42 5.39 21.87
C VAL A 66 13.80 4.01 22.40
N LYS A 67 12.97 3.00 22.12
CA LYS A 67 13.15 1.60 22.55
C LYS A 67 14.01 0.79 21.57
N GLY A 68 14.32 1.33 20.39
CA GLY A 68 15.03 0.61 19.34
C GLY A 68 14.28 -0.63 18.84
N ALA A 69 12.94 -0.60 18.87
CA ALA A 69 12.09 -1.75 18.61
C ALA A 69 11.23 -1.55 17.36
N LYS A 70 11.02 -2.64 16.62
CA LYS A 70 10.18 -2.68 15.43
C LYS A 70 9.10 -3.74 15.59
N GLN A 71 7.86 -3.39 15.28
CA GLN A 71 6.70 -4.30 15.35
C GLN A 71 5.68 -3.98 14.25
N LEU A 72 4.64 -4.82 14.12
CA LEU A 72 3.45 -4.44 13.36
C LEU A 72 2.80 -3.23 14.06
N ALA A 73 2.34 -2.26 13.28
CA ALA A 73 1.69 -1.07 13.83
C ALA A 73 0.38 -1.42 14.55
N PHE A 74 -0.36 -2.40 14.03
CA PHE A 74 -1.61 -2.91 14.58
C PHE A 74 -1.92 -4.29 13.98
N ASP A 75 -2.97 -4.92 14.50
CA ASP A 75 -3.51 -6.18 13.99
C ASP A 75 -4.43 -5.89 12.77
N HIS A 76 -3.93 -6.16 11.57
CA HIS A 76 -4.62 -5.83 10.32
C HIS A 76 -5.97 -6.55 10.18
N ASP A 77 -6.07 -7.80 10.63
CA ASP A 77 -7.30 -8.59 10.57
C ASP A 77 -8.38 -7.99 11.48
N LYS A 78 -7.99 -7.62 12.72
CA LYS A 78 -8.91 -6.96 13.65
C LYS A 78 -9.37 -5.61 13.12
N LEU A 79 -8.48 -4.82 12.53
CA LEU A 79 -8.84 -3.51 12.00
C LEU A 79 -9.76 -3.63 10.78
N ALA A 80 -9.46 -4.52 9.82
CA ALA A 80 -10.32 -4.75 8.66
C ALA A 80 -11.72 -5.23 9.06
N ALA A 81 -11.80 -6.13 10.04
CA ALA A 81 -13.07 -6.59 10.60
C ALA A 81 -13.84 -5.46 11.31
N ALA A 82 -13.15 -4.62 12.09
CA ALA A 82 -13.76 -3.46 12.76
C ALA A 82 -14.31 -2.44 11.75
N LEU A 83 -13.54 -2.11 10.71
CA LEU A 83 -13.98 -1.22 9.64
C LEU A 83 -15.17 -1.80 8.87
N THR A 84 -15.13 -3.10 8.58
CA THR A 84 -16.22 -3.77 7.86
C THR A 84 -17.53 -3.70 8.64
N ARG A 85 -17.46 -3.89 9.96
CA ARG A 85 -18.62 -3.75 10.85
C ARG A 85 -19.11 -2.30 10.96
N ALA A 86 -18.19 -1.34 11.06
CA ALA A 86 -18.52 0.06 11.27
C ALA A 86 -19.12 0.73 10.01
N THR A 87 -18.65 0.38 8.82
CA THR A 87 -19.11 1.02 7.57
C THR A 87 -20.09 0.16 6.76
N GLN A 88 -20.28 -1.09 7.15
CA GLN A 88 -21.02 -2.11 6.38
C GLN A 88 -20.44 -2.36 4.97
N ARG A 89 -19.15 -2.07 4.75
CA ARG A 89 -18.43 -2.34 3.50
C ARG A 89 -17.30 -3.33 3.75
N HIS A 90 -17.11 -4.29 2.86
CA HIS A 90 -16.02 -5.26 3.00
C HIS A 90 -14.65 -4.59 2.87
N TYR A 91 -13.79 -4.75 3.87
CA TYR A 91 -12.37 -4.40 3.82
C TYR A 91 -11.49 -5.63 3.99
N ASP A 92 -10.43 -5.68 3.19
CA ASP A 92 -9.40 -6.71 3.26
C ASP A 92 -8.25 -6.22 4.16
N ALA A 93 -7.77 -7.09 5.05
CA ALA A 93 -6.61 -6.83 5.91
C ALA A 93 -5.34 -6.52 5.11
N ASP A 94 -5.23 -7.09 3.91
CA ASP A 94 -4.08 -6.93 3.02
C ASP A 94 -4.12 -5.62 2.22
N ASN A 95 -5.30 -4.96 2.18
CA ASN A 95 -5.53 -3.76 1.39
C ASN A 95 -6.41 -2.73 2.14
N LEU A 96 -5.91 -2.27 3.29
CA LEU A 96 -6.57 -1.22 4.07
C LEU A 96 -6.63 0.11 3.30
N PRO A 97 -7.74 0.88 3.42
CA PRO A 97 -8.06 2.02 2.58
C PRO A 97 -7.33 3.32 2.96
N PHE A 98 -6.19 3.24 3.65
CA PHE A 98 -5.40 4.39 4.06
C PHE A 98 -3.90 4.17 3.85
N ARG A 99 -3.14 5.27 3.89
CA ARG A 99 -1.68 5.26 3.73
C ARG A 99 -0.94 5.90 4.90
N ARG A 100 -1.56 6.86 5.58
CA ARG A 100 -1.08 7.46 6.82
C ARG A 100 -2.09 7.16 7.91
N PHE A 101 -1.60 7.09 9.13
CA PHE A 101 -2.40 6.92 10.33
C PHE A 101 -1.64 7.51 11.51
N ASP A 102 -2.32 7.73 12.62
CA ASP A 102 -1.70 8.02 13.91
C ASP A 102 -2.19 7.01 14.95
N LEU A 103 -1.36 6.75 15.96
CA LEU A 103 -1.65 5.82 17.04
C LEU A 103 -1.66 6.56 18.36
N ALA A 104 -2.78 6.48 19.07
CA ALA A 104 -2.91 7.02 20.41
C ALA A 104 -3.19 5.90 21.43
N ASN A 105 -3.10 6.24 22.72
CA ASN A 105 -3.43 5.35 23.83
C ASN A 105 -2.68 4.01 23.75
N ASP A 106 -1.36 4.06 23.60
CA ASP A 106 -0.48 2.89 23.43
C ASP A 106 -0.87 1.97 22.25
N GLY A 107 -1.38 2.54 21.15
CA GLY A 107 -1.82 1.79 19.97
C GLY A 107 -3.21 1.18 20.08
N ARG A 108 -4.01 1.59 21.07
CA ARG A 108 -5.41 1.17 21.22
C ARG A 108 -6.38 2.02 20.41
N GLU A 109 -5.93 3.17 19.94
CA GLU A 109 -6.71 4.06 19.09
C GLU A 109 -5.92 4.35 17.82
N ILE A 110 -6.61 4.34 16.69
CA ILE A 110 -6.04 4.63 15.37
C ILE A 110 -6.90 5.68 14.67
N SER A 111 -6.25 6.68 14.08
CA SER A 111 -6.87 7.71 13.24
C SER A 111 -6.23 7.72 11.86
N PHE A 112 -7.00 7.96 10.79
CA PHE A 112 -6.53 7.97 9.40
C PHE A 112 -7.49 8.73 8.48
#